data_AF-A0ABC9FBB5-F1
#
_entry.id   AF-A0ABC9FBB5-F1
#
_cell.length_a   1.000
_cell.length_b   1.000
_cell.length_c   1.000
_cell.angle_alpha   90.00
_cell.angle_beta   90.00
_cell.angle_gamma   90.00
#
_symmetry.space_group_name_H-M   'P 1'
#
loop_
_entity.id
_entity.type
_entity.pdbx_description
1 polymer ?
#
loop_
_entity_poly.entity_id
_entity_poly.type
_entity_poly.pdbx_seq_one_letter_code
_entity_poly.pdbx_strand_id
1 'polypeptide(L)'
;MPLAAAFVTLVAVLPALAAATVGPVVGRRLVLMPGHMCGTQGRYAPGSAYEANLGRLAATVAAEVNASPCNCSAGRVNGRRPDQVTASAYCYWRPGASSPDCSACVALAFREAQRLCPYHRQAVTVVDGGACSVSFLDVQRREQKLKLGKDHYDAWYWWINYGWSLLNPDVLLIFLFSSNWDRLCCVLVPPGMARQK
;
A
#
# COMPACT_ATOMS: atom_id res chain seq x y z
N MET A 1 8.95 -77.79 -43.13
CA MET A 1 10.02 -76.78 -43.27
C MET A 1 9.40 -75.53 -43.89
N PRO A 2 9.80 -74.30 -43.52
CA PRO A 2 10.57 -73.86 -42.34
C PRO A 2 9.55 -73.55 -41.17
N LEU A 3 9.67 -72.65 -40.18
CA LEU A 3 10.79 -71.89 -39.54
C LEU A 3 10.48 -71.67 -38.03
N ALA A 4 10.62 -70.43 -37.52
CA ALA A 4 10.49 -69.96 -36.12
C ALA A 4 9.03 -69.79 -35.65
N ALA A 5 8.64 -70.04 -34.39
CA ALA A 5 9.24 -69.72 -33.08
C ALA A 5 9.05 -68.24 -32.66
N ALA A 6 8.34 -68.03 -31.55
CA ALA A 6 7.98 -66.71 -31.02
C ALA A 6 8.96 -66.24 -29.94
N PHE A 7 9.30 -64.95 -29.94
CA PHE A 7 9.86 -64.24 -28.79
C PHE A 7 9.24 -62.84 -28.69
N VAL A 8 8.71 -62.51 -27.52
CA VAL A 8 8.07 -61.21 -27.25
C VAL A 8 9.15 -60.18 -26.89
N THR A 9 9.32 -59.16 -27.72
CA THR A 9 10.27 -58.07 -27.46
C THR A 9 9.65 -57.01 -26.56
N LEU A 10 10.06 -57.00 -25.30
CA LEU A 10 9.64 -56.02 -24.30
C LEU A 10 10.27 -54.64 -24.59
N VAL A 11 9.56 -53.77 -25.32
CA VAL A 11 10.01 -52.39 -25.60
C VAL A 11 9.93 -51.56 -24.32
N ALA A 12 11.08 -51.29 -23.71
CA ALA A 12 11.18 -50.50 -22.49
C ALA A 12 10.80 -49.03 -22.75
N VAL A 13 9.82 -48.51 -22.01
CA VAL A 13 9.42 -47.11 -22.07
C VAL A 13 10.42 -46.26 -21.29
N LEU A 14 11.30 -45.56 -22.01
CA LEU A 14 12.13 -44.49 -21.45
C LEU A 14 11.51 -43.13 -21.82
N PRO A 15 11.12 -42.29 -20.85
CA PRO A 15 10.57 -40.97 -21.15
C PRO A 15 11.68 -40.05 -21.68
N ALA A 16 11.41 -39.35 -22.77
CA ALA A 16 12.34 -38.38 -23.33
C ALA A 16 12.55 -37.22 -22.33
N LEU A 17 13.80 -37.00 -21.91
CA LEU A 17 14.20 -35.84 -21.11
C LEU A 17 14.01 -34.57 -21.95
N ALA A 18 12.89 -33.88 -21.74
CA ALA A 18 12.62 -32.61 -22.39
C ALA A 18 13.66 -31.57 -21.97
N ALA A 19 14.55 -31.21 -22.89
CA ALA A 19 15.51 -30.14 -22.69
C ALA A 19 14.77 -28.81 -22.52
N ALA A 20 14.63 -28.38 -21.26
CA ALA A 20 14.02 -27.10 -20.91
C ALA A 20 14.91 -25.95 -21.42
N THR A 21 14.68 -25.54 -22.67
CA THR A 21 15.30 -24.35 -23.23
C THR A 21 14.86 -23.15 -22.38
N VAL A 22 15.80 -22.58 -21.63
CA VAL A 22 15.58 -21.33 -20.91
C VAL A 22 15.52 -20.22 -21.96
N GLY A 23 14.32 -20.04 -22.53
CA GLY A 23 14.02 -18.88 -23.36
C GLY A 23 14.36 -17.61 -22.58
N PRO A 24 14.79 -16.54 -23.26
CA PRO A 24 15.25 -15.33 -22.59
C PRO A 24 14.16 -14.86 -21.63
N VAL A 25 14.55 -14.64 -20.36
CA VAL A 25 13.65 -14.04 -19.37
C VAL A 25 13.45 -12.58 -19.79
N VAL A 26 12.49 -12.37 -20.70
CA VAL A 26 11.91 -11.07 -21.01
C VAL A 26 11.28 -10.60 -19.70
N GLY A 27 12.06 -9.87 -18.91
CA GLY A 27 11.71 -9.50 -17.56
C GLY A 27 10.32 -8.86 -17.58
N ARG A 28 9.36 -9.49 -16.90
CA ARG A 28 7.98 -8.98 -16.82
C ARG A 28 8.07 -7.51 -16.40
N ARG A 29 7.81 -6.60 -17.34
CA ARG A 29 7.46 -5.23 -16.98
C ARG A 29 6.28 -5.36 -16.03
N LEU A 30 6.50 -5.01 -14.77
CA LEU A 30 5.42 -4.64 -13.87
C LEU A 30 4.83 -3.36 -14.43
N VAL A 31 3.96 -3.51 -15.42
CA VAL A 31 3.05 -2.47 -15.85
C VAL A 31 2.13 -2.25 -14.67
N LEU A 32 2.44 -1.23 -13.86
CA LEU A 32 1.45 -0.70 -12.94
C LEU A 32 0.37 -0.10 -13.84
N MET A 33 -0.71 -0.85 -14.02
CA MET A 33 -1.85 -0.39 -14.82
C MET A 33 -2.29 0.99 -14.32
N PRO A 34 -2.62 1.93 -15.22
CA PRO A 34 -3.19 3.22 -14.82
C PRO A 34 -4.36 3.00 -13.87
N GLY A 35 -4.19 3.48 -12.63
CA GLY A 35 -4.97 3.03 -11.49
C GLY A 35 -5.30 4.20 -10.60
N HIS A 36 -6.56 4.30 -10.19
CA HIS A 36 -7.04 5.36 -9.32
C HIS A 36 -7.80 4.77 -8.13
N MET A 37 -7.77 5.47 -7.01
CA MET A 37 -8.53 5.13 -5.80
C MET A 37 -9.13 6.41 -5.23
N CYS A 38 -10.45 6.55 -5.34
CA CYS A 38 -11.18 7.69 -4.79
C CYS A 38 -11.46 7.47 -3.30
N GLY A 39 -10.93 8.34 -2.46
CA GLY A 39 -11.00 8.16 -1.02
C GLY A 39 -12.35 8.59 -0.41
N THR A 40 -12.62 8.07 0.79
CA THR A 40 -13.90 8.22 1.49
C THR A 40 -13.97 9.47 2.39
N GLN A 41 -13.18 10.51 2.11
CA GLN A 41 -13.20 11.77 2.87
C GLN A 41 -14.37 12.71 2.47
N GLY A 42 -15.35 12.21 1.70
CA GLY A 42 -16.43 13.01 1.14
C GLY A 42 -15.97 13.85 -0.05
N ARG A 43 -16.75 14.88 -0.38
CA ARG A 43 -16.50 15.75 -1.55
C ARG A 43 -16.30 17.22 -1.15
N TYR A 44 -15.67 17.98 -2.03
CA TYR A 44 -15.63 19.45 -1.98
C TYR A 44 -16.65 20.05 -2.94
N ALA A 45 -16.94 21.34 -2.82
CA ALA A 45 -17.82 22.05 -3.75
C ALA A 45 -16.99 22.62 -4.92
N PRO A 46 -17.52 22.66 -6.15
CA PRO A 46 -16.91 23.41 -7.24
C PRO A 46 -16.72 24.88 -6.85
N GLY A 47 -15.60 25.49 -7.26
CA GLY A 47 -15.23 26.87 -6.91
C GLY A 47 -14.81 27.08 -5.45
N SER A 48 -14.70 26.02 -4.64
CA SER A 48 -14.34 26.13 -3.22
C SER A 48 -12.86 26.46 -3.00
N ALA A 49 -12.54 27.02 -1.82
CA ALA A 49 -11.16 27.23 -1.40
C ALA A 49 -10.34 25.92 -1.41
N TYR A 50 -10.96 24.76 -1.16
CA TYR A 50 -10.31 23.45 -1.26
C TYR A 50 -9.78 23.18 -2.68
N GLU A 51 -10.61 23.42 -3.69
CA GLU A 51 -10.26 23.21 -5.10
C GLU A 51 -9.14 24.16 -5.53
N ALA A 52 -9.23 25.44 -5.16
CA ALA A 52 -8.16 26.40 -5.39
C ALA A 52 -6.84 26.03 -4.67
N ASN A 53 -6.93 25.48 -3.45
CA ASN A 53 -5.75 25.04 -2.69
C ASN A 53 -5.12 23.78 -3.30
N LEU A 54 -5.93 22.83 -3.80
CA LEU A 54 -5.50 21.65 -4.53
C LEU A 54 -4.84 22.01 -5.88
N GLY A 55 -5.43 22.94 -6.64
CA GLY A 55 -4.86 23.43 -7.90
C GLY A 55 -3.48 24.08 -7.72
N ARG A 56 -3.33 24.90 -6.66
CA ARG A 56 -2.02 25.46 -6.28
C ARG A 56 -1.01 24.37 -5.89
N LEU A 57 -1.43 23.37 -5.10
CA LEU A 57 -0.57 22.23 -4.76
C LEU A 57 -0.11 21.43 -5.98
N ALA A 58 -0.99 21.20 -6.95
CA ALA A 58 -0.63 20.48 -8.16
C ALA A 58 0.54 21.18 -8.90
N ALA A 59 0.49 22.52 -8.99
CA ALA A 59 1.57 23.31 -9.57
C ALA A 59 2.85 23.29 -8.71
N THR A 60 2.75 23.55 -7.39
CA THR A 60 3.92 23.54 -6.49
C THR A 60 4.61 22.18 -6.50
N VAL A 61 3.87 21.09 -6.33
CA VAL A 61 4.43 19.74 -6.23
C VAL A 61 5.04 19.30 -7.57
N ALA A 62 4.41 19.62 -8.71
CA ALA A 62 5.00 19.32 -10.03
C ALA A 62 6.33 20.07 -10.26
N ALA A 63 6.41 21.34 -9.87
CA ALA A 63 7.65 22.12 -9.96
C ALA A 63 8.76 21.58 -9.02
N GLU A 64 8.39 21.17 -7.80
CA GLU A 64 9.36 20.64 -6.81
C GLU A 64 9.91 19.26 -7.17
N VAL A 65 9.11 18.36 -7.78
CA VAL A 65 9.64 17.11 -8.32
C VAL A 65 10.62 17.41 -9.47
N ASN A 66 10.31 18.37 -10.34
CA ASN A 66 11.17 18.70 -11.49
C ASN A 66 12.46 19.43 -11.10
N ALA A 67 12.45 20.16 -9.99
CA ALA A 67 13.66 20.72 -9.38
C ALA A 67 14.47 19.70 -8.56
N SER A 68 13.98 18.46 -8.41
CA SER A 68 14.65 17.42 -7.63
C SER A 68 15.69 16.67 -8.48
N PRO A 69 17.00 16.75 -8.18
CA PRO A 69 18.04 16.12 -8.99
C PRO A 69 18.03 14.58 -8.94
N CYS A 70 17.19 13.99 -8.09
CA CYS A 70 17.04 12.54 -7.91
C CYS A 70 15.70 11.99 -8.44
N ASN A 71 14.86 12.81 -9.09
CA ASN A 71 13.45 12.49 -9.36
C ASN A 71 12.73 12.00 -8.08
N CYS A 72 13.01 12.63 -6.93
CA CYS A 72 12.49 12.16 -5.65
C CYS A 72 11.01 12.51 -5.44
N SER A 73 10.37 11.83 -4.49
CA SER A 73 9.04 12.19 -4.00
C SER A 73 9.01 13.63 -3.48
N ALA A 74 8.02 14.41 -3.91
CA ALA A 74 7.71 15.71 -3.30
C ALA A 74 6.38 15.65 -2.55
N GLY A 75 6.16 16.56 -1.61
CA GLY A 75 4.90 16.65 -0.87
C GLY A 75 4.77 17.93 -0.07
N ARG A 76 3.58 18.52 -0.11
CA ARG A 76 3.26 19.83 0.47
C ARG A 76 1.85 19.91 1.02
N VAL A 77 1.68 20.82 1.97
CA VAL A 77 0.39 21.21 2.56
C VAL A 77 0.06 22.63 2.11
N ASN A 78 -1.19 22.89 1.77
CA ASN A 78 -1.68 24.24 1.41
C ASN A 78 -3.07 24.49 2.01
N GLY A 79 -3.41 25.76 2.17
CA GLY A 79 -4.66 26.19 2.79
C GLY A 79 -4.64 26.15 4.32
N ARG A 80 -5.79 26.53 4.90
CA ARG A 80 -6.08 26.48 6.33
C ARG A 80 -7.38 25.71 6.54
N ARG A 81 -7.57 25.11 7.72
CA ARG A 81 -8.81 24.39 8.07
C ARG A 81 -10.02 25.32 7.87
N PRO A 82 -11.14 24.86 7.28
CA PRO A 82 -11.47 23.47 6.92
C PRO A 82 -10.94 23.00 5.56
N ASP A 83 -10.41 23.89 4.73
CA ASP A 83 -10.01 23.59 3.34
C ASP A 83 -8.49 23.42 3.20
N GLN A 84 -7.90 22.74 4.17
CA GLN A 84 -6.48 22.39 4.19
C GLN A 84 -6.25 21.06 3.46
N VAL A 85 -5.45 21.12 2.41
CA VAL A 85 -5.11 19.99 1.54
C VAL A 85 -3.66 19.62 1.78
N THR A 86 -3.35 18.33 1.81
CA THR A 86 -1.98 17.84 1.62
C THR A 86 -1.93 16.97 0.37
N ALA A 87 -0.86 17.13 -0.41
CA ALA A 87 -0.64 16.38 -1.63
C ALA A 87 0.83 15.95 -1.70
N SER A 88 1.06 14.75 -2.23
CA SER A 88 2.37 14.22 -2.57
C SER A 88 2.37 13.64 -3.98
N ALA A 89 3.56 13.65 -4.59
CA ALA A 89 3.81 13.02 -5.87
C ALA A 89 5.07 12.15 -5.78
N TYR A 90 5.06 11.05 -6.50
CA TYR A 90 6.23 10.22 -6.79
C TYR A 90 6.44 10.23 -8.30
N CYS A 91 7.69 10.37 -8.75
CA CYS A 91 8.06 10.30 -10.15
C CYS A 91 9.29 9.40 -10.32
N TYR A 92 9.11 8.24 -10.95
CA TYR A 92 10.20 7.51 -11.57
C TYR A 92 10.05 7.65 -13.09
N TRP A 93 10.36 8.84 -13.61
CA TRP A 93 10.35 9.08 -15.06
C TRP A 93 11.39 8.18 -15.74
N ARG A 94 11.03 7.65 -16.91
CA ARG A 94 11.90 6.80 -17.75
C ARG A 94 11.78 7.25 -19.20
N PRO A 95 12.86 7.15 -20.00
CA PRO A 95 12.76 7.20 -21.46
C PRO A 95 11.69 6.20 -21.94
N GLY A 96 10.69 6.69 -22.67
CA GLY A 96 9.53 5.91 -23.09
C GLY A 96 8.30 5.96 -22.16
N ALA A 97 8.26 6.88 -21.19
CA ALA A 97 7.00 7.37 -20.62
C ALA A 97 6.25 8.27 -21.63
N SER A 98 4.94 8.44 -21.48
CA SER A 98 4.12 9.30 -22.37
C SER A 98 4.42 10.79 -22.16
N SER A 99 4.68 11.18 -20.91
CA SER A 99 5.04 12.55 -20.54
C SER A 99 6.53 12.83 -20.81
N PRO A 100 6.91 14.06 -21.24
CA PRO A 100 8.30 14.39 -21.57
C PRO A 100 9.23 14.52 -20.36
N ASP A 101 8.70 14.83 -19.17
CA ASP A 101 9.45 15.01 -17.93
C ASP A 101 8.58 14.70 -16.68
N CYS A 102 9.18 14.79 -15.50
CA CYS A 102 8.45 14.59 -14.23
C CYS A 102 7.36 15.64 -13.97
N SER A 103 7.55 16.91 -14.33
CA SER A 103 6.54 17.96 -14.10
C SER A 103 5.25 17.67 -14.88
N ALA A 104 5.39 17.31 -16.15
CA ALA A 104 4.28 16.99 -17.04
C ALA A 104 3.57 15.70 -16.61
N CYS A 105 4.33 14.71 -16.15
CA CYS A 105 3.85 13.43 -15.64
C CYS A 105 3.05 13.59 -14.33
N VAL A 106 3.53 14.42 -13.40
CA VAL A 106 2.82 14.76 -12.16
C VAL A 106 1.59 15.64 -12.45
N ALA A 107 1.68 16.60 -13.37
CA ALA A 107 0.54 17.42 -13.80
C ALA A 107 -0.54 16.59 -14.54
N LEU A 108 -0.15 15.60 -15.33
CA LEU A 108 -1.07 14.60 -15.90
C LEU A 108 -1.75 13.79 -14.80
N ALA A 109 -0.99 13.30 -13.82
CA ALA A 109 -1.53 12.53 -12.68
C ALA A 109 -2.54 13.34 -11.85
N PHE A 110 -2.30 14.64 -11.60
CA PHE A 110 -3.28 15.50 -10.93
C PHE A 110 -4.56 15.73 -11.76
N ARG A 111 -4.45 15.94 -13.07
CA ARG A 111 -5.61 16.07 -13.97
C ARG A 111 -6.43 14.79 -14.03
N GLU A 112 -5.78 13.64 -14.16
CA GLU A 112 -6.46 12.34 -14.14
C GLU A 112 -7.08 12.05 -12.78
N ALA A 113 -6.44 12.42 -11.66
CA ALA A 113 -7.04 12.28 -10.34
C ALA A 113 -8.33 13.12 -10.18
N GLN A 114 -8.37 14.33 -10.72
CA GLN A 114 -9.58 15.16 -10.73
C GLN A 114 -10.66 14.60 -11.68
N ARG A 115 -10.26 14.08 -12.85
CA ARG A 115 -11.17 13.48 -13.85
C ARG A 115 -11.79 12.15 -13.39
N LEU A 116 -11.01 11.31 -12.71
CA LEU A 116 -11.42 9.97 -12.25
C LEU A 116 -12.09 10.01 -10.88
N CYS A 117 -11.71 10.95 -10.01
CA CYS A 117 -12.30 11.14 -8.68
C CYS A 117 -12.93 12.53 -8.54
N PRO A 118 -13.96 12.87 -9.36
CA PRO A 118 -14.52 14.22 -9.43
C PRO A 118 -15.00 14.73 -8.07
N TYR A 119 -14.46 15.87 -7.67
CA TYR A 119 -14.72 16.55 -6.40
C TYR A 119 -14.41 15.75 -5.12
N HIS A 120 -13.72 14.60 -5.18
CA HIS A 120 -13.37 13.85 -3.96
C HIS A 120 -12.31 14.58 -3.14
N ARG A 121 -12.51 14.67 -1.82
CA ARG A 121 -11.53 15.23 -0.86
C ARG A 121 -10.32 14.32 -0.60
N GLN A 122 -10.20 13.20 -1.30
CA GLN A 122 -9.06 12.30 -1.26
C GLN A 122 -8.98 11.51 -2.57
N ALA A 123 -7.80 11.40 -3.15
CA ALA A 123 -7.54 10.49 -4.27
C ALA A 123 -6.10 9.97 -4.25
N VAL A 124 -5.89 8.80 -4.85
CA VAL A 124 -4.59 8.33 -5.35
C VAL A 124 -4.75 8.06 -6.84
N THR A 125 -3.76 8.39 -7.67
CA THR A 125 -3.78 8.10 -9.11
C THR A 125 -2.38 7.82 -9.64
N VAL A 126 -2.25 6.80 -10.48
CA VAL A 126 -1.02 6.32 -11.11
C VAL A 126 -1.17 6.45 -12.63
N VAL A 127 -0.17 7.03 -13.31
CA VAL A 127 -0.16 7.28 -14.75
C VAL A 127 1.12 6.76 -15.41
N ASP A 128 1.19 6.82 -16.74
CA ASP A 128 2.37 6.46 -17.55
C ASP A 128 2.97 5.09 -17.18
N GLY A 129 2.10 4.08 -17.02
CA GLY A 129 2.47 2.70 -16.71
C GLY A 129 3.14 2.48 -15.35
N GLY A 130 3.04 3.46 -14.43
CA GLY A 130 3.73 3.48 -13.15
C GLY A 130 4.87 4.49 -13.06
N ALA A 131 5.14 5.27 -14.11
CA ALA A 131 6.21 6.29 -14.08
C ALA A 131 5.90 7.39 -13.06
N CYS A 132 4.64 7.77 -12.84
CA CYS A 132 4.28 8.72 -11.79
C CYS A 132 3.03 8.31 -11.02
N SER A 133 2.96 8.74 -9.77
CA SER A 133 1.72 8.72 -8.99
C SER A 133 1.56 10.00 -8.18
N VAL A 134 0.31 10.36 -7.91
CA VAL A 134 -0.05 11.42 -6.96
C VAL A 134 -1.00 10.86 -5.90
N SER A 135 -0.91 11.41 -4.70
CA SER A 135 -1.94 11.28 -3.69
C SER A 135 -2.27 12.64 -3.10
N PHE A 136 -3.54 12.91 -2.84
CA PHE A 136 -3.96 14.09 -2.09
C PHE A 136 -5.11 13.76 -1.15
N LEU A 137 -5.25 14.54 -0.08
CA LEU A 137 -6.25 14.35 0.97
C LEU A 137 -6.50 15.63 1.78
N ASP A 138 -7.71 15.73 2.33
CA ASP A 138 -8.11 16.68 3.36
C ASP A 138 -7.43 16.33 4.69
N VAL A 139 -6.64 17.26 5.22
CA VAL A 139 -5.82 17.05 6.43
C VAL A 139 -6.72 16.85 7.66
N GLN A 140 -7.70 17.74 7.86
CA GLN A 140 -8.59 17.70 9.02
C GLN A 140 -9.42 16.41 9.04
N ARG A 141 -9.92 15.96 7.88
CA ARG A 141 -10.68 14.70 7.79
C ARG A 141 -9.81 13.46 7.98
N ARG A 142 -8.49 13.55 7.76
CA ARG A 142 -7.55 12.45 8.10
C ARG A 142 -7.32 12.40 9.60
N GLU A 143 -7.07 13.56 10.23
CA GLU A 143 -6.95 13.67 11.69
C GLU A 143 -8.21 13.14 12.40
N GLN A 144 -9.41 13.52 11.94
CA GLN A 144 -10.68 13.04 12.48
C GLN A 144 -10.87 11.52 12.33
N LYS A 145 -10.52 10.93 11.16
CA LYS A 145 -10.59 9.49 10.96
C LYS A 145 -9.58 8.70 11.78
N LEU A 146 -8.37 9.23 11.96
CA LEU A 146 -7.34 8.61 12.80
C LEU A 146 -7.74 8.63 14.28
N LYS A 147 -8.38 9.71 14.75
CA LYS A 147 -8.99 9.77 16.09
C LYS A 147 -10.10 8.71 16.23
N LEU A 148 -11.14 8.75 15.39
CA LEU A 148 -12.24 7.78 15.43
C LEU A 148 -11.77 6.32 15.33
N GLY A 149 -10.73 6.05 14.54
CA GLY A 149 -10.10 4.73 14.44
C GLY A 149 -9.40 4.30 15.74
N LYS A 150 -8.73 5.22 16.44
CA LYS A 150 -8.17 4.96 17.77
C LYS A 150 -9.27 4.84 18.83
N ASP A 151 -10.27 5.72 18.84
CA ASP A 151 -11.38 5.69 19.78
C ASP A 151 -12.14 4.34 19.70
N HIS A 152 -12.34 3.83 18.48
CA HIS A 152 -12.90 2.50 18.23
C HIS A 152 -11.97 1.36 18.66
N TYR A 153 -10.66 1.44 18.37
CA TYR A 153 -9.68 0.43 18.79
C TYR A 153 -9.59 0.35 20.32
N ASP A 154 -9.52 1.49 21.00
CA ASP A 154 -9.49 1.58 22.46
C ASP A 154 -10.78 1.01 23.05
N ALA A 155 -11.95 1.37 22.53
CA ALA A 155 -13.23 0.82 22.98
C ALA A 155 -13.33 -0.71 22.79
N TRP A 156 -12.84 -1.24 21.66
CA TRP A 156 -12.78 -2.68 21.39
C TRP A 156 -11.80 -3.40 22.34
N TYR A 157 -10.63 -2.81 22.58
CA TYR A 157 -9.64 -3.33 23.54
C TYR A 157 -10.20 -3.35 24.97
N TRP A 158 -10.89 -2.29 25.39
CA TRP A 158 -11.59 -2.25 26.68
C TRP A 158 -12.71 -3.30 26.77
N TRP A 159 -13.49 -3.48 25.71
CA TRP A 159 -14.56 -4.48 25.69
C TRP A 159 -14.02 -5.91 25.81
N ILE A 160 -12.91 -6.25 25.14
CA ILE A 160 -12.26 -7.56 25.28
C ILE A 160 -11.69 -7.77 26.69
N ASN A 161 -10.91 -6.83 27.21
CA ASN A 161 -10.16 -7.04 28.46
C ASN A 161 -11.03 -6.87 29.73
N TYR A 162 -12.10 -6.07 29.68
CA TYR A 162 -12.92 -5.73 30.85
C TYR A 162 -14.42 -5.98 30.65
N GLY A 163 -14.92 -5.97 29.41
CA GLY A 163 -16.33 -6.31 29.12
C GLY A 163 -16.65 -7.78 29.33
N TRP A 164 -15.72 -8.68 28.98
CA TRP A 164 -15.85 -10.12 29.27
C TRP A 164 -15.87 -10.41 30.78
N SER A 165 -15.13 -9.64 31.57
CA SER A 165 -15.06 -9.71 33.04
C SER A 165 -16.37 -9.33 33.74
N LEU A 166 -17.32 -8.72 33.03
CA LEU A 166 -18.67 -8.40 33.51
C LEU A 166 -19.74 -9.40 33.03
N LEU A 167 -19.37 -10.33 32.14
CA LEU A 167 -20.31 -11.28 31.50
C LEU A 167 -20.12 -12.74 31.93
N ASN A 168 -19.06 -13.08 32.68
CA ASN A 168 -18.89 -14.38 33.34
C ASN A 168 -18.13 -14.22 34.67
N PRO A 169 -18.70 -14.63 35.83
CA PRO A 169 -18.01 -14.53 37.13
C PRO A 169 -16.80 -15.49 37.23
N ASP A 170 -16.81 -16.61 36.51
CA ASP A 170 -15.76 -17.64 36.58
C ASP A 170 -14.41 -17.21 35.96
N VAL A 171 -14.39 -16.13 35.18
CA VAL A 171 -13.17 -15.64 34.48
C VAL A 171 -12.11 -15.11 35.45
N LEU A 172 -12.46 -14.85 36.72
CA LEU A 172 -11.50 -14.49 37.76
C LEU A 172 -10.39 -15.55 37.94
N LEU A 173 -10.74 -16.83 37.75
CA LEU A 173 -9.77 -17.94 37.78
C LEU A 173 -8.82 -17.92 36.57
N ILE A 174 -9.26 -17.44 35.41
CA ILE A 174 -8.45 -17.37 34.19
C ILE A 174 -7.42 -16.23 34.30
N PHE A 175 -7.79 -15.08 34.87
CA PHE A 175 -6.82 -14.00 35.15
C PHE A 175 -5.76 -14.42 36.17
N LEU A 176 -6.11 -15.24 37.17
CA LEU A 176 -5.13 -15.85 38.08
C LEU A 176 -4.19 -16.83 37.35
N PHE A 177 -4.71 -17.63 36.41
CA PHE A 177 -3.88 -18.50 35.56
C PHE A 177 -2.92 -17.69 34.66
N SER A 178 -3.40 -16.62 34.02
CA SER A 178 -2.55 -15.74 33.20
C SER A 178 -1.46 -15.06 34.03
N SER A 179 -1.81 -14.56 35.22
CA SER A 179 -0.85 -13.96 36.16
C SER A 179 0.23 -14.94 36.66
N ASN A 180 -0.02 -16.24 36.53
CA ASN A 180 0.96 -17.29 36.84
C ASN A 180 1.84 -17.66 35.63
N TRP A 181 1.41 -17.39 34.39
CA TRP A 181 2.26 -17.56 33.20
C TRP A 181 3.42 -16.56 33.17
N ASP A 182 3.19 -15.29 33.52
CA ASP A 182 4.28 -14.30 33.70
C ASP A 182 5.30 -14.74 34.78
N ARG A 183 4.87 -15.51 35.78
CA ARG A 183 5.77 -16.10 36.79
C ARG A 183 6.49 -17.35 36.28
N LEU A 184 5.84 -18.17 35.45
CA LEU A 184 6.42 -19.39 34.87
C LEU A 184 7.46 -19.08 33.78
N CYS A 185 7.28 -18.01 33.00
CA CYS A 185 8.28 -17.56 32.02
C CYS A 185 9.64 -17.24 32.65
N CYS A 186 9.69 -16.87 33.93
CA CYS A 186 10.93 -16.60 34.66
C CYS A 186 11.71 -17.85 35.11
N VAL A 187 11.18 -19.07 34.91
CA VAL A 187 11.80 -20.33 35.40
C VAL A 187 12.60 -21.06 34.31
N LEU A 188 12.41 -20.72 33.03
CA LEU A 188 12.96 -21.49 31.89
C LEU A 188 13.84 -20.66 30.92
N VAL A 189 14.55 -19.66 31.43
CA VAL A 189 15.61 -18.96 30.70
C VAL A 189 16.94 -19.12 31.48
N PRO A 190 17.95 -19.82 30.94
CA PRO A 190 19.26 -19.91 31.61
C PRO A 190 19.98 -18.54 31.61
N PRO A 191 20.75 -18.22 32.65
CA PRO A 191 21.30 -16.88 32.84
C PRO A 191 22.48 -16.61 31.90
N GLY A 192 22.24 -15.96 30.75
CA GLY A 192 23.33 -15.64 29.83
C GLY A 192 22.98 -14.98 28.51
N MET A 193 22.56 -13.70 28.53
CA MET A 193 23.15 -12.63 27.71
C MET A 193 22.45 -11.29 27.97
N ALA A 194 23.15 -10.34 28.58
CA ALA A 194 22.66 -8.98 28.74
C ALA A 194 22.75 -8.24 27.40
N ARG A 195 21.67 -7.56 26.98
CA ARG A 195 21.81 -6.44 26.03
C ARG A 195 22.30 -5.22 26.79
N GLN A 196 23.54 -4.81 26.50
CA GLN A 196 24.03 -3.50 26.88
C GLN A 196 23.34 -2.37 26.09
N LYS A 197 23.59 -1.16 26.57
CA LYS A 197 23.00 0.12 26.17
C LYS A 197 23.71 0.72 24.96
#